data_AF-A0B8W0-F1
#
_entry.id   AF-A0B8W0-F1
#
_cell.length_a   1.000
_cell.length_b   1.000
_cell.length_c   1.000
_cell.angle_alpha   90.00
_cell.angle_beta   90.00
_cell.angle_gamma   90.00
#
_symmetry.space_group_name_H-M   'P 1'
#
loop_
_entity.id
_entity.type
_entity.pdbx_description
1 polymer ?
#
loop_
_entity_poly.entity_id
_entity_poly.type
_entity_poly.pdbx_seq_one_letter_code
_entity_poly.pdbx_strand_id
1 'polypeptide(L)' 'MAYKCARCKRTVEVDYEYAGVRCPYCGHRILMKERPTTVKRMKAI' A
#
# COMPACT_ATOMS: atom_id res chain seq x y z
N MET A 1 0.89 3.09 7.59
CA MET A 1 1.56 2.91 6.27
C MET A 1 0.46 2.92 5.21
N ALA A 2 0.52 3.86 4.27
CA ALA A 2 -0.46 3.89 3.18
C ALA A 2 -0.17 2.75 2.19
N TYR A 3 -1.13 1.85 2.06
CA TYR A 3 -1.16 0.86 1.01
C TYR A 3 -2.10 1.32 -0.09
N LYS A 4 -1.89 0.84 -1.30
CA LYS A 4 -2.73 1.12 -2.45
C LYS A 4 -3.32 -0.18 -2.95
N CYS A 5 -4.63 -0.24 -3.10
CA CYS A 5 -5.24 -1.44 -3.63
C CYS A 5 -4.87 -1.62 -5.12
N ALA A 6 -4.42 -2.81 -5.51
CA ALA A 6 -4.08 -3.12 -6.89
C ALA A 6 -5.27 -2.95 -7.86
N ARG A 7 -6.51 -3.11 -7.38
CA ARG A 7 -7.73 -3.06 -8.20
C ARG A 7 -8.38 -1.68 -8.20
N CYS A 8 -8.77 -1.15 -7.05
CA CYS A 8 -9.47 0.15 -6.99
C CYS A 8 -8.53 1.36 -6.96
N LYS A 9 -7.21 1.13 -6.83
CA LYS A 9 -6.15 2.17 -6.77
C LYS A 9 -6.31 3.20 -5.66
N ARG A 10 -7.27 3.02 -4.74
CA ARG A 10 -7.43 3.86 -3.56
C ARG A 10 -6.33 3.57 -2.55
N THR A 11 -5.89 4.62 -1.88
CA THR A 11 -5.08 4.52 -0.68
C THR A 11 -5.93 3.96 0.45
N VAL A 12 -5.33 3.03 1.18
CA VAL A 12 -5.94 2.25 2.25
C VAL A 12 -4.92 2.19 3.36
N GLU A 13 -5.34 2.54 4.57
CA GLU A 13 -4.57 2.23 5.76
C GLU A 13 -4.97 0.84 6.23
N VAL A 14 -3.96 0.01 6.48
CA VAL A 14 -4.17 -1.38 6.91
C VAL A 14 -3.88 -1.42 8.40
N ASP A 15 -4.91 -1.67 9.19
CA ASP A 15 -4.78 -1.97 10.62
C ASP A 15 -4.33 -3.41 10.79
N TYR A 16 -3.08 -3.59 11.24
CA TYR A 16 -2.46 -4.90 11.43
C TYR A 16 -3.09 -5.71 12.57
N GLU A 17 -3.89 -5.09 13.43
CA GLU A 17 -4.43 -5.72 14.64
C GLU A 17 -5.76 -6.46 14.41
N TYR A 18 -6.60 -6.01 13.48
CA TYR A 18 -8.00 -6.51 13.40
C TYR A 18 -8.47 -6.92 12.01
N ALA A 19 -7.86 -6.43 10.93
CA ALA A 19 -8.31 -6.74 9.58
C ALA A 19 -7.14 -7.27 8.76
N GLY A 20 -7.12 -8.59 8.53
CA GLY A 20 -6.20 -9.20 7.58
C GLY A 20 -6.20 -8.48 6.23
N VAL A 21 -5.20 -8.74 5.38
CA VAL A 21 -4.93 -7.94 4.17
C VAL A 21 -6.12 -7.90 3.20
N ARG A 22 -6.99 -6.89 3.32
CA ARG A 22 -8.22 -6.76 2.53
C ARG A 22 -8.56 -5.29 2.34
N CYS A 23 -8.83 -4.90 1.10
CA CYS A 23 -9.27 -3.55 0.79
C CYS A 23 -10.73 -3.34 1.25
N PRO A 24 -11.04 -2.34 2.11
CA PRO A 24 -12.39 -2.06 2.59
C PRO A 24 -13.33 -1.57 1.48
N TYR A 25 -12.79 -1.07 0.36
CA TYR A 25 -13.58 -0.56 -0.74
C TYR A 25 -13.99 -1.61 -1.77
N CYS A 26 -13.19 -2.66 -1.97
CA CYS A 26 -13.44 -3.64 -3.04
C CYS A 26 -13.26 -5.10 -2.62
N GLY A 27 -12.90 -5.37 -1.36
CA GLY A 27 -12.66 -6.71 -0.84
C GLY A 27 -11.41 -7.41 -1.39
N HIS A 28 -10.68 -6.78 -2.32
CA HIS A 28 -9.49 -7.34 -2.94
C HIS A 28 -8.33 -7.42 -1.94
N ARG A 29 -7.55 -8.50 -1.99
CA ARG A 29 -6.55 -8.83 -0.96
C ARG A 29 -5.12 -8.42 -1.32
N ILE A 30 -4.91 -7.89 -2.52
CA ILE A 30 -3.59 -7.44 -2.98
C ILE A 30 -3.47 -5.93 -2.76
N LEU A 31 -2.60 -5.56 -1.82
CA LEU A 31 -2.29 -4.20 -1.42
C LEU A 31 -0.81 -3.92 -1.72
N MET A 32 -0.52 -2.83 -2.43
CA MET A 32 0.82 -2.38 -2.79
C MET A 32 1.26 -1.25 -1.87
N LYS A 33 2.45 -1.35 -1.28
CA LYS A 33 2.97 -0.28 -0.41
C LYS A 33 3.37 0.93 -1.27
N GLU A 34 2.94 2.14 -0.92
CA GLU A 34 3.37 3.33 -1.64
C GLU A 34 4.86 3.62 -1.41
N ARG A 35 5.48 4.25 -2.42
CA ARG A 35 6.89 4.62 -2.38
C ARG A 35 7.11 5.55 -1.18
N PRO A 36 8.12 5.28 -0.33
CA PRO A 36 8.44 6.20 0.75
C PRO A 36 8.86 7.56 0.18
N THR A 37 8.47 8.63 0.86
CA THR A 37 8.86 10.01 0.53
C THR A 37 10.34 10.29 0.77
N THR A 38 11.04 9.38 1.43
CA THR A 38 12.49 9.47 1.69
C THR A 38 13.28 9.47 0.38
N VAL A 39 14.09 10.50 0.18
CA VAL A 39 14.97 10.63 -0.99
C VAL A 39 16.02 9.52 -0.95
N LYS A 40 16.00 8.66 -1.96
CA LYS A 40 16.96 7.56 -2.11
C LYS A 40 18.08 8.00 -3.07
N ARG A 41 19.31 8.19 -2.58
CA ARG A 41 20.49 8.50 -3.41
C ARG A 41 20.96 7.22 -4.10
N MET A 42 20.95 7.19 -5.43
CA MET A 42 21.43 6.07 -6.25
C MET A 42 22.58 6.54 -7.14
N LYS A 43 23.63 5.74 -7.26
CA LYS A 43 24.71 5.98 -8.24
C LYS A 43 24.21 5.55 -9.62
N ALA A 44 24.34 6.42 -10.61
CA ALA A 44 24.22 6.03 -12.00
C ALA A 44 25.55 5.38 -12.40
N ILE A 45 25.51 4.09 -12.74
CA ILE A 45 26.61 3.36 -13.37
C ILE A 45 26.41 3.42 -14.87
#